data_AF-A0A945SN08-F1
#
_entry.id   AF-A0A945SN08-F1
#
_cell.length_a   1.000
_cell.length_b   1.000
_cell.length_c   1.000
_cell.angle_alpha   90.00
_cell.angle_beta   90.00
_cell.angle_gamma   90.00
#
_symmetry.space_group_name_H-M   'P 1'
#
loop_
_entity.id
_entity.type
_entity.pdbx_description
1 polymer ?
#
loop_
_entity_poly.entity_id
_entity_poly.type
_entity_poly.pdbx_seq_one_letter_code
_entity_poly.pdbx_strand_id
1 'polypeptide(L)'
;VATHTRFIGERDGRSTIKGHHTNPHRRDKDKKAPTTEESLLRGHNKTLDHYLDQLKRHLRGRGIQGMRRLLQMRRTYPAEPFQAAIDQAEHYGLYDLQRLEQMILERVRGDFFQMDDLEW
;
A
#
# COMPACT_ATOMS: atom_id res chain seq x y z
N VAL A 1 27.09 13.57 33.26
CA VAL A 1 26.04 14.14 34.13
C VAL A 1 25.37 15.26 33.37
N ALA A 2 24.05 15.22 33.17
CA ALA A 2 23.32 16.26 32.43
C ALA A 2 22.84 17.35 33.41
N THR A 3 23.31 18.58 33.22
CA THR A 3 22.98 19.73 34.09
C THR A 3 21.86 20.53 33.44
N HIS A 4 20.71 20.65 34.11
CA HIS A 4 19.58 21.45 33.63
C HIS A 4 19.31 22.63 34.59
N THR A 5 19.10 23.82 34.03
CA THR A 5 18.75 25.03 34.80
C THR A 5 17.31 24.93 35.30
N ARG A 6 17.13 24.96 36.63
CA ARG A 6 15.80 24.93 37.28
C ARG A 6 15.15 26.32 37.24
N PHE A 7 13.99 26.44 36.61
CA PHE A 7 13.17 27.66 36.67
C PHE A 7 12.43 27.70 38.01
N ILE A 8 12.51 28.84 38.72
CA ILE A 8 11.84 29.06 40.00
C ILE A 8 10.77 30.12 39.76
N GLY A 9 9.49 29.79 40.03
CA GLY A 9 8.35 30.72 39.92
C GLY A 9 7.21 30.25 39.00
N GLU A 10 7.43 29.26 38.14
CA GLU A 10 6.40 28.73 37.22
C GLU A 10 6.15 27.24 37.50
N ARG A 11 4.88 26.86 37.70
CA ARG A 11 4.45 25.46 37.71
C ARG A 11 4.25 25.03 36.25
N ASP A 12 4.89 23.93 35.83
CA ASP A 12 4.85 23.37 34.47
C ASP A 12 5.62 24.16 33.38
N GLY A 13 6.68 24.89 33.74
CA GLY A 13 7.55 25.60 32.80
C GLY A 13 8.35 24.66 31.88
N ARG A 14 8.10 24.71 30.57
CA ARG A 14 8.83 23.93 29.56
C ARG A 14 9.95 24.75 28.93
N SER A 15 11.20 24.47 29.27
CA SER A 15 12.37 25.05 28.59
C SER A 15 12.91 24.09 27.53
N THR A 16 12.71 24.45 26.26
CA THR A 16 13.30 23.74 25.12
C THR A 16 14.47 24.56 24.60
N ILE A 17 15.68 23.99 24.61
CA ILE A 17 16.89 24.67 24.15
C ILE A 17 16.73 25.06 22.66
N LYS A 18 17.10 26.31 22.32
CA LYS A 18 17.09 26.80 20.93
C LYS A 18 18.07 25.96 20.10
N GLY A 19 17.53 25.13 19.21
CA GLY A 19 18.27 24.09 18.47
C GLY A 19 17.64 22.70 18.55
N HIS A 20 16.76 22.46 19.53
CA HIS A 20 16.02 21.21 19.70
C HIS A 20 14.63 21.26 19.04
N HIS A 21 14.51 21.96 17.90
CA HIS A 21 13.36 21.87 17.02
C HIS A 21 13.33 20.48 16.37
N THR A 22 12.21 19.75 16.52
CA THR A 22 11.88 18.60 15.67
C THR A 22 11.85 19.12 14.24
N ASN A 23 12.86 18.76 13.44
CA ASN A 23 13.09 19.33 12.13
C ASN A 23 11.83 19.15 11.24
N PRO A 24 11.03 20.21 11.00
CA PRO A 24 9.73 20.08 10.34
C PRO A 24 9.88 19.59 8.89
N HIS A 25 11.03 19.87 8.28
CA HIS A 25 11.38 19.48 6.92
C HIS A 25 11.52 17.97 6.68
N ARG A 26 11.63 17.13 7.73
CA ARG A 26 11.64 15.67 7.54
C ARG A 26 10.26 15.14 7.12
N ARG A 27 9.18 15.71 7.66
CA ARG A 27 7.82 15.18 7.48
C ARG A 27 7.35 15.17 6.03
N ASP A 28 7.76 16.14 5.21
CA ASP A 28 7.29 16.21 3.82
C ASP A 28 8.09 15.30 2.86
N LYS A 29 9.38 15.06 3.13
CA LYS A 29 10.18 14.08 2.38
C LYS A 29 9.70 12.66 2.65
N ASP A 30 9.39 12.34 3.90
CA ASP A 30 8.92 11.02 4.28
C ASP A 30 7.58 10.66 3.60
N LYS A 31 6.70 11.65 3.34
CA LYS A 31 5.40 11.44 2.69
C LYS A 31 5.51 10.99 1.23
N LYS A 32 6.61 11.32 0.53
CA LYS A 32 6.78 11.03 -0.90
C LYS A 32 7.59 9.77 -1.18
N ALA A 33 8.31 9.24 -0.19
CA ALA A 33 9.06 8.00 -0.38
C ALA A 33 8.10 6.82 -0.65
N PRO A 34 8.41 5.96 -1.64
CA PRO A 34 7.68 4.71 -1.83
C PRO A 34 7.69 3.89 -0.54
N THR A 35 6.58 3.23 -0.25
CA THR A 35 6.54 2.30 0.89
C THR A 35 7.31 1.03 0.54
N THR A 36 7.76 0.27 1.54
CA THR A 36 8.47 -0.99 1.30
C THR A 36 7.63 -1.95 0.45
N GLU A 37 6.31 -2.00 0.69
CA GLU A 37 5.38 -2.80 -0.10
C GLU A 37 5.26 -2.31 -1.56
N GLU A 38 5.22 -1.00 -1.78
CA GLU A 38 5.19 -0.40 -3.13
C GLU A 38 6.46 -0.75 -3.91
N SER A 39 7.63 -0.64 -3.27
CA SER A 39 8.92 -0.99 -3.88
C SER A 39 9.05 -2.48 -4.24
N LEU A 40 8.40 -3.39 -3.50
CA LEU A 40 8.40 -4.82 -3.80
C LEU A 40 7.45 -5.20 -4.94
N LEU A 41 6.44 -4.37 -5.21
CA LEU A 41 5.49 -4.57 -6.30
C LEU A 41 6.01 -3.95 -7.60
N ARG A 42 6.73 -2.83 -7.51
CA ARG A 42 7.25 -2.10 -8.68
C ARG A 42 8.39 -2.81 -9.41
N GLY A 43 8.53 -2.52 -10.70
CA GLY A 43 9.70 -2.90 -11.50
C GLY A 43 9.64 -4.28 -12.16
N HIS A 44 8.52 -5.00 -12.01
CA HIS A 44 8.30 -6.29 -12.67
C HIS A 44 7.47 -6.17 -13.95
N ASN A 45 6.46 -5.31 -13.97
CA ASN A 45 5.55 -5.13 -15.11
C ASN A 45 5.07 -3.67 -15.17
N LYS A 46 5.12 -3.07 -16.36
CA LYS A 46 4.69 -1.68 -16.61
C LYS A 46 3.18 -1.47 -16.35
N THR A 47 2.35 -2.45 -16.68
CA THR A 47 0.90 -2.44 -16.43
C THR A 47 0.65 -2.39 -14.93
N LEU A 48 1.31 -3.27 -14.17
CA LEU A 48 1.25 -3.25 -12.71
C LEU A 48 1.76 -1.92 -12.13
N ASP A 49 2.86 -1.37 -12.64
CA ASP A 49 3.39 -0.08 -12.19
C ASP A 49 2.37 1.06 -12.38
N HIS A 50 1.70 1.10 -13.53
CA HIS A 50 0.65 2.09 -13.81
C HIS A 50 -0.58 1.87 -12.93
N TYR A 51 -1.01 0.62 -12.75
CA TYR A 51 -2.08 0.26 -11.82
C TYR A 51 -1.78 0.73 -10.38
N LEU A 52 -0.54 0.55 -9.89
CA LEU A 52 -0.12 1.02 -8.57
C LEU A 52 -0.19 2.55 -8.44
N ASP A 53 0.20 3.28 -9.48
CA ASP A 53 0.12 4.75 -9.51
C ASP A 53 -1.31 5.24 -9.40
N GLN A 54 -2.24 4.59 -10.10
CA GLN A 54 -3.65 4.94 -10.02
C GLN A 54 -4.27 4.51 -8.69
N LEU A 55 -4.03 3.26 -8.25
CA LEU A 55 -4.51 2.75 -6.96
C LEU A 55 -4.11 3.68 -5.80
N LYS A 56 -2.88 4.20 -5.82
CA LYS A 56 -2.40 5.15 -4.80
C LYS A 56 -3.21 6.44 -4.74
N ARG A 57 -3.81 6.90 -5.85
CA ARG A 57 -4.67 8.09 -5.91
C ARG A 57 -6.07 7.82 -5.33
N HIS A 58 -6.56 6.59 -5.44
CA HIS A 58 -7.87 6.19 -4.95
C HIS A 58 -7.85 5.77 -3.47
N LEU A 59 -6.70 5.34 -2.95
CA LEU A 59 -6.55 4.99 -1.55
C LEU A 59 -6.37 6.22 -0.66
N ARG A 60 -6.94 6.16 0.56
CA ARG A 60 -6.80 7.22 1.56
C ARG A 60 -5.40 7.17 2.22
N GLY A 61 -4.84 8.34 2.50
CA GLY A 61 -3.54 8.45 3.17
C GLY A 61 -2.38 7.98 2.29
N ARG A 62 -1.46 7.17 2.84
CA ARG A 62 -0.35 6.58 2.06
C ARG A 62 -0.73 5.31 1.29
N GLY A 63 -1.93 4.76 1.48
CA GLY A 63 -2.36 3.53 0.81
C GLY A 63 -1.62 2.25 1.22
N ILE A 64 -0.84 2.26 2.32
CA ILE A 64 -0.01 1.12 2.77
C ILE A 64 -0.84 -0.17 2.90
N GLN A 65 -2.03 -0.10 3.49
CA GLN A 65 -2.89 -1.28 3.67
C GLN A 65 -3.33 -1.87 2.32
N GLY A 66 -3.65 -1.03 1.35
CA GLY A 66 -4.00 -1.50 0.01
C GLY A 66 -2.81 -2.13 -0.71
N MET A 67 -1.62 -1.51 -0.61
CA MET A 67 -0.38 -2.07 -1.17
C MET A 67 0.00 -3.40 -0.52
N ARG A 68 -0.14 -3.51 0.81
CA ARG A 68 0.08 -4.75 1.54
C ARG A 68 -0.88 -5.85 1.11
N ARG A 69 -2.16 -5.52 0.96
CA ARG A 69 -3.18 -6.48 0.49
C ARG A 69 -2.88 -6.94 -0.93
N LEU A 70 -2.50 -6.03 -1.83
CA LEU A 70 -2.11 -6.37 -3.19
C LEU A 70 -0.85 -7.26 -3.23
N LEU A 71 0.14 -6.99 -2.39
CA LEU A 71 1.33 -7.82 -2.23
C LEU A 71 0.98 -9.21 -1.68
N GLN A 72 0.01 -9.30 -0.78
CA GLN A 72 -0.50 -10.59 -0.29
C GLN A 72 -1.17 -11.38 -1.41
N MET A 73 -2.05 -10.76 -2.21
CA MET A 73 -2.70 -11.41 -3.36
C MET A 73 -1.66 -11.99 -4.34
N ARG A 74 -0.62 -11.22 -4.69
CA ARG A 74 0.48 -11.67 -5.56
C ARG A 74 1.21 -12.90 -5.01
N ARG A 75 1.32 -13.03 -3.68
CA ARG A 75 2.00 -14.16 -3.01
C ARG A 75 1.10 -15.38 -2.85
N THR A 76 -0.22 -15.17 -2.73
CA THR A 76 -1.20 -16.21 -2.44
C THR A 76 -1.75 -16.86 -3.70
N TYR A 77 -1.95 -16.08 -4.77
CA TYR A 77 -2.57 -16.57 -6.00
C TYR A 77 -1.54 -16.87 -7.10
N PRO A 78 -1.88 -17.75 -8.06
CA PRO A 78 -1.01 -18.01 -9.21
C PRO A 78 -0.78 -16.73 -10.03
N ALA A 79 0.38 -16.64 -10.67
CA ALA A 79 0.83 -15.41 -11.34
C ALA A 79 -0.04 -15.03 -12.55
N GLU A 80 -0.53 -16.02 -13.30
CA GLU A 80 -1.30 -15.79 -14.53
C GLU A 80 -2.70 -15.21 -14.23
N PRO A 81 -3.53 -15.81 -13.34
CA PRO A 81 -4.82 -15.24 -12.95
C PRO A 81 -4.69 -13.87 -12.30
N PHE A 82 -3.62 -13.66 -11.52
CA PHE A 82 -3.32 -12.37 -10.91
C PHE A 82 -3.05 -11.30 -11.98
N GLN A 83 -2.19 -11.59 -12.96
CA GLN A 83 -1.86 -10.64 -14.02
C GLN A 83 -3.07 -10.34 -14.90
N ALA A 84 -3.83 -11.36 -15.30
CA ALA A 84 -5.03 -11.19 -16.10
C ALA A 84 -6.10 -10.34 -15.40
N ALA A 85 -6.24 -10.47 -14.07
CA ALA A 85 -7.13 -9.63 -13.29
C ALA A 85 -6.65 -8.17 -13.21
N ILE A 86 -5.33 -7.93 -13.07
CA ILE A 86 -4.75 -6.58 -13.10
C ILE A 86 -4.97 -5.91 -14.46
N ASP A 87 -4.72 -6.63 -15.56
CA ASP A 87 -4.91 -6.10 -16.91
C ASP A 87 -6.37 -5.70 -17.15
N GLN A 88 -7.33 -6.52 -16.71
CA GLN A 88 -8.75 -6.20 -16.81
C GLN A 88 -9.13 -5.03 -15.88
N ALA A 89 -8.63 -5.02 -14.64
CA ALA A 89 -8.91 -3.94 -13.70
C ALA A 89 -8.36 -2.60 -14.19
N GLU A 90 -7.16 -2.59 -14.79
CA GLU A 90 -6.59 -1.39 -15.40
C GLU A 90 -7.40 -0.93 -16.62
N HIS A 91 -7.80 -1.85 -17.49
CA HIS A 91 -8.61 -1.52 -18.67
C HIS A 91 -9.92 -0.81 -18.31
N TYR A 92 -10.56 -1.23 -17.22
CA TYR A 92 -11.83 -0.64 -16.75
C TYR A 92 -11.64 0.45 -15.67
N GLY A 93 -10.41 0.76 -15.25
CA GLY A 93 -10.15 1.73 -14.18
C GLY A 93 -10.71 1.31 -12.81
N LEU A 94 -10.68 0.01 -12.50
CA LEU A 94 -11.18 -0.54 -11.24
C LEU A 94 -10.07 -0.54 -10.18
N TYR A 95 -10.26 0.22 -9.11
CA TYR A 95 -9.28 0.33 -8.00
C TYR A 95 -9.79 -0.21 -6.66
N ASP A 96 -10.91 -0.94 -6.70
CA ASP A 96 -11.44 -1.67 -5.56
C ASP A 96 -10.72 -3.02 -5.42
N LEU A 97 -9.93 -3.18 -4.36
CA LEU A 97 -9.17 -4.40 -4.11
C LEU A 97 -10.05 -5.61 -3.81
N GLN A 98 -11.22 -5.43 -3.20
CA GLN A 98 -12.14 -6.54 -2.99
C GLN A 98 -12.66 -7.06 -4.32
N ARG A 99 -13.00 -6.15 -5.26
CA ARG A 99 -13.44 -6.54 -6.60
C ARG A 99 -12.32 -7.22 -7.40
N LEU A 100 -11.09 -6.71 -7.30
CA LEU A 100 -9.92 -7.34 -7.91
C LEU A 100 -9.72 -8.78 -7.39
N GLU A 101 -9.86 -9.00 -6.08
CA GLU A 101 -9.72 -10.33 -5.48
C GLU A 101 -10.76 -11.31 -6.01
N GLN A 102 -12.02 -10.87 -6.16
CA GLN A 102 -13.06 -11.71 -6.76
C GLN A 102 -12.71 -12.09 -8.21
N MET A 103 -12.24 -11.14 -9.01
CA MET A 103 -11.81 -11.41 -10.40
C MET A 103 -10.67 -12.42 -10.49
N ILE A 104 -9.76 -12.45 -9.51
CA ILE A 104 -8.69 -13.46 -9.42
C ILE A 104 -9.29 -14.81 -9.07
N LEU A 105 -10.16 -14.87 -8.06
CA LEU A 105 -10.78 -16.12 -7.62
C LEU A 105 -11.68 -16.76 -8.68
N GLU A 106 -12.43 -15.96 -9.44
CA GLU A 106 -13.26 -16.42 -10.57
C GLU A 106 -12.41 -17.13 -11.63
N ARG A 107 -11.23 -16.57 -11.95
CA ARG A 107 -10.28 -17.18 -12.90
C ARG A 107 -9.66 -18.44 -12.34
N VAL A 108 -9.13 -18.39 -11.11
CA VAL A 108 -8.54 -19.56 -10.44
C VAL A 108 -9.56 -20.69 -10.36
N ARG A 109 -10.84 -20.38 -10.12
CA ARG A 109 -11.91 -21.38 -10.18
C ARG A 109 -12.03 -21.99 -11.58
N GLY A 110 -12.11 -21.18 -12.63
CA GLY A 110 -12.21 -21.68 -14.02
C GLY A 110 -11.00 -22.51 -14.46
N ASP A 111 -9.80 -22.11 -14.07
CA ASP A 111 -8.55 -22.73 -14.53
C ASP A 111 -8.19 -24.01 -13.76
N PHE A 112 -8.43 -24.04 -12.45
CA PHE A 112 -8.03 -25.16 -11.58
C PHE A 112 -9.18 -26.06 -11.15
N PHE A 113 -10.41 -25.53 -11.13
CA PHE A 113 -11.61 -26.23 -10.70
C PHE A 113 -12.65 -26.17 -11.82
N GLN A 114 -12.33 -26.80 -12.96
CA GLN A 114 -13.34 -27.15 -13.96
C GLN A 114 -14.34 -28.09 -13.30
N MET A 115 -15.37 -27.50 -12.68
CA MET A 115 -16.56 -28.23 -12.31
C MET A 115 -17.26 -28.47 -13.63
N ASP A 116 -17.02 -29.64 -14.24
CA ASP A 116 -17.96 -30.18 -15.21
C ASP A 116 -19.32 -30.15 -14.50
N ASP A 117 -20.19 -29.25 -14.94
CA ASP A 117 -21.60 -29.27 -14.58
C ASP A 117 -22.14 -30.61 -15.08
N LEU A 118 -21.96 -31.66 -14.27
CA LEU A 118 -22.55 -32.96 -14.47
C LEU A 118 -24.06 -32.77 -14.35
N GLU A 119 -24.69 -32.58 -15.49
CA GLU A 119 -26.12 -32.61 -15.69
C GLU A 119 -26.66 -33.95 -15.16
N TRP A 120 -27.65 -33.86 -14.26
CA TRP A 120 -28.40 -35.00 -13.72
C TRP A 120 -29.52 -35.41 -14.66
#